data_AF-A0A7L2PIG7-F1
#
_entry.id   AF-A0A7L2PIG7-F1
#
_cell.length_a   1.000
_cell.length_b   1.000
_cell.length_c   1.000
_cell.angle_alpha   90.00
_cell.angle_beta   90.00
_cell.angle_gamma   90.00
#
_symmetry.space_group_name_H-M   'P 1'
#
loop_
_entity.id
_entity.type
_entity.pdbx_description
1 polymer ?
#
loop_
_entity_poly.entity_id
_entity_poly.type
_entity_poly.pdbx_seq_one_letter_code
_entity_poly.pdbx_strand_id
1 'polypeptide(L)'
;MLGLALGIGVLLALVGCTATEGCGECQPPMEKQERPWIGHRIPVTSPLFPVASQDTVSQLLQRLEGSVNLQEAANPSVLLAMNLAGGDSDGAVHKWLLQEIKEEAVRRAQKDMPSGQVALHVLALLSSCQDPQRVHALDQTLDLIRVLQQKTDEEMAKLEAEGIPKTTLYSVGLDTLALCLAEASGAQGPSVALAKQVLSSENQLSVDTQAVVALALACVYNYVELQDVRDLLQEALWTVSNSFLDEQKKGNGMIGDIYSMGLALQALEATRKFYAPRNWDCAQAFSVVYAHDYQHPMAIAQVLPALVGRSYLDAAGLDCAATKETPPSRQLPLSPRQGT
;
A
#
# COMPACT_ATOMS: atom_id res chain seq x y z
N MET A 1 -15.65 48.26 -59.58
CA MET A 1 -16.58 47.15 -59.83
C MET A 1 -15.85 45.88 -59.41
N LEU A 2 -15.92 45.53 -58.11
CA LEU A 2 -16.77 44.47 -57.54
C LEU A 2 -16.57 43.11 -58.23
N GLY A 3 -16.27 41.99 -57.55
CA GLY A 3 -16.33 41.74 -56.11
C GLY A 3 -15.80 40.36 -55.69
N LEU A 4 -16.03 40.06 -54.42
CA LEU A 4 -15.56 38.94 -53.59
C LEU A 4 -15.92 37.53 -54.08
N ALA A 5 -15.08 36.54 -53.72
CA ALA A 5 -15.55 35.27 -53.16
C ALA A 5 -14.48 34.63 -52.25
N LEU A 6 -14.89 34.29 -51.03
CA LEU A 6 -14.17 33.54 -49.99
C LEU A 6 -14.06 32.05 -50.35
N GLY A 7 -13.00 31.39 -49.86
CA GLY A 7 -12.87 29.93 -49.90
C GLY A 7 -11.74 29.42 -49.02
N ILE A 8 -12.05 29.22 -47.73
CA ILE A 8 -11.22 28.55 -46.72
C ILE A 8 -11.09 27.06 -47.11
N GLY A 9 -9.88 26.51 -46.99
CA GLY A 9 -9.64 25.09 -47.26
C GLY A 9 -8.26 24.61 -46.80
N VAL A 10 -8.00 24.69 -45.49
CA VAL A 10 -6.94 23.91 -44.84
C VAL A 10 -7.46 22.48 -44.71
N LEU A 11 -6.86 21.52 -45.42
CA LEU A 11 -7.09 20.10 -45.16
C LEU A 11 -5.90 19.54 -44.38
N LEU A 12 -6.18 19.23 -43.12
CA LEU A 12 -5.30 18.59 -42.16
C LEU A 12 -4.84 17.21 -42.63
N ALA A 13 -3.55 16.95 -42.48
CA ALA A 13 -3.01 15.61 -42.37
C ALA A 13 -3.47 15.01 -41.03
N LEU A 14 -4.35 14.01 -41.09
CA LEU A 14 -4.69 13.16 -39.96
C LEU A 14 -3.62 12.08 -39.82
N VAL A 15 -2.62 12.34 -38.98
CA VAL A 15 -1.83 11.30 -38.30
C VAL A 15 -1.86 11.66 -36.82
N GLY A 16 -2.66 10.94 -36.05
CA GLY A 16 -2.75 11.07 -34.61
C GLY A 16 -3.41 9.83 -34.05
N CYS A 17 -2.60 8.95 -33.47
CA CYS A 17 -3.05 7.75 -32.76
C CYS A 17 -4.09 8.13 -31.70
N THR A 18 -5.30 7.59 -31.82
CA THR A 18 -6.24 7.50 -30.71
C THR A 18 -6.02 6.17 -30.01
N ALA A 19 -5.32 6.19 -28.89
CA ALA A 19 -5.29 5.11 -27.91
C ALA A 19 -5.38 5.74 -26.52
N THR A 20 -6.58 6.18 -26.14
CA THR A 20 -6.93 6.47 -24.75
C THR A 20 -7.92 5.40 -24.30
N GLU A 21 -7.42 4.21 -24.02
CA GLU A 21 -8.12 3.23 -23.21
C GLU A 21 -7.54 3.30 -21.79
N GLY A 22 -8.39 3.66 -20.82
CA GLY A 22 -8.24 3.26 -19.43
C GLY A 22 -7.37 4.13 -18.51
N CYS A 23 -7.86 5.31 -18.12
CA CYS A 23 -7.58 5.86 -16.78
C CYS A 23 -8.89 6.46 -16.26
N GLY A 24 -9.57 5.77 -15.34
CA GLY A 24 -10.76 6.29 -14.68
C GLY A 24 -10.43 7.52 -13.83
N GLU A 25 -11.28 8.54 -13.86
CA GLU A 25 -11.17 9.70 -12.96
C GLU A 25 -11.33 9.25 -11.51
N CYS A 26 -10.46 9.72 -10.62
CA CYS A 26 -10.62 9.49 -9.19
C CYS A 26 -11.82 10.28 -8.67
N GLN A 27 -12.89 9.57 -8.33
CA GLN A 27 -14.12 10.21 -7.91
C GLN A 27 -13.97 10.91 -6.55
N PRO A 28 -14.57 12.10 -6.38
CA PRO A 28 -14.59 12.78 -5.08
C PRO A 28 -15.39 11.95 -4.05
N PRO A 29 -15.12 12.11 -2.75
CA PRO A 29 -15.85 11.40 -1.70
C PRO A 29 -17.34 11.77 -1.78
N MET A 30 -18.22 10.75 -1.79
CA MET A 30 -19.67 10.98 -1.72
C MET A 30 -20.02 11.65 -0.39
N GLU A 31 -20.69 12.79 -0.48
CA GLU A 31 -21.24 13.51 0.66
C GLU A 31 -22.25 12.62 1.40
N LYS A 32 -22.06 12.45 2.72
CA LYS A 32 -22.79 11.49 3.54
C LYS A 32 -24.30 11.81 3.55
N GLN A 33 -25.12 10.90 3.03
CA GLN A 33 -26.50 10.78 3.46
C GLN A 33 -26.57 9.83 4.66
N GLU A 34 -26.70 10.38 5.85
CA GLU A 34 -26.93 9.62 7.07
C GLU A 34 -28.22 8.81 6.95
N ARG A 35 -28.12 7.47 7.02
CA ARG A 35 -29.25 6.61 7.35
C ARG A 35 -28.84 5.52 8.36
N PRO A 36 -29.74 5.13 9.27
CA PRO A 36 -29.41 4.27 10.40
C PRO A 36 -29.25 2.80 9.99
N TRP A 37 -28.32 2.13 10.64
CA TRP A 37 -27.93 0.74 10.44
C TRP A 37 -29.07 -0.25 10.63
N ILE A 38 -29.43 -0.99 9.57
CA ILE A 38 -30.00 -2.34 9.67
C ILE A 38 -29.27 -3.20 8.64
N GLY A 39 -28.61 -4.25 9.12
CA GLY A 39 -27.66 -5.06 8.34
C GLY A 39 -28.31 -5.79 7.17
N HIS A 40 -27.87 -5.47 5.96
CA HIS A 40 -27.92 -6.30 4.76
C HIS A 40 -26.61 -6.05 3.98
N ARG A 41 -26.10 -7.10 3.31
CA ARG A 41 -24.86 -7.11 2.52
C ARG A 41 -24.62 -5.80 1.76
N ILE A 42 -23.49 -5.15 2.07
CA ILE A 42 -23.01 -3.97 1.34
C ILE A 42 -22.65 -4.46 -0.08
N PRO A 43 -23.24 -3.88 -1.15
CA PRO A 43 -22.80 -4.17 -2.50
C PRO A 43 -21.36 -3.68 -2.65
N VAL A 44 -20.49 -4.51 -3.24
CA VAL A 44 -19.12 -4.14 -3.60
C VAL A 44 -19.19 -2.90 -4.49
N THR A 45 -18.91 -1.74 -3.92
CA THR A 45 -18.78 -0.48 -4.65
C THR A 45 -17.63 -0.63 -5.63
N SER A 46 -17.84 -0.23 -6.90
CA SER A 46 -16.80 -0.16 -7.91
C SER A 46 -15.54 0.52 -7.35
N PRO A 47 -14.33 0.08 -7.75
CA PRO A 47 -13.11 0.71 -7.27
C PRO A 47 -13.15 2.21 -7.60
N LEU A 48 -12.87 3.06 -6.60
CA LEU A 48 -12.91 4.52 -6.72
C LEU A 48 -11.74 5.10 -7.55
N PHE A 49 -10.96 4.24 -8.22
CA PHE A 49 -9.63 4.51 -8.77
C PHE A 49 -9.33 3.70 -10.03
N PRO A 50 -8.39 4.17 -10.88
CA PRO A 50 -7.87 3.36 -11.98
C PRO A 50 -7.11 2.15 -11.44
N VAL A 51 -7.78 1.00 -11.42
CA VAL A 51 -7.12 -0.30 -11.21
C VAL A 51 -6.33 -0.64 -12.47
N ALA A 52 -5.08 -1.05 -12.30
CA ALA A 52 -4.23 -1.48 -13.41
C ALA A 52 -4.87 -2.65 -14.16
N SER A 53 -4.52 -2.80 -15.44
CA SER A 53 -5.00 -3.96 -16.21
C SER A 53 -4.59 -5.27 -15.53
N GLN A 54 -5.46 -6.28 -15.62
CA GLN A 54 -5.17 -7.60 -15.04
C GLN A 54 -3.86 -8.19 -15.59
N ASP A 55 -3.53 -7.91 -16.85
CA ASP A 55 -2.28 -8.35 -17.48
C ASP A 55 -1.06 -7.70 -16.84
N THR A 56 -1.10 -6.39 -16.56
CA THR A 56 -0.02 -5.66 -15.88
C THR A 56 0.21 -6.21 -14.48
N VAL A 57 -0.86 -6.38 -13.70
CA VAL A 57 -0.79 -6.92 -12.34
C VAL A 57 -0.24 -8.35 -12.35
N SER A 58 -0.71 -9.19 -13.27
CA SER A 58 -0.25 -10.58 -13.41
C SER A 58 1.22 -10.67 -13.78
N GLN A 59 1.71 -9.81 -14.68
CA GLN A 59 3.12 -9.78 -15.06
C GLN A 59 4.02 -9.38 -13.89
N LEU A 60 3.62 -8.36 -13.12
CA LEU A 60 4.38 -7.93 -11.95
C LEU A 60 4.36 -8.98 -10.84
N LEU A 61 3.22 -9.64 -10.59
CA LEU A 61 3.12 -10.78 -9.68
C LEU A 61 4.07 -11.92 -10.08
N GLN A 62 4.07 -12.32 -11.36
CA GLN A 62 4.96 -13.36 -11.85
C GLN A 62 6.44 -13.00 -11.70
N ARG A 63 6.82 -11.75 -11.97
CA ARG A 63 8.20 -11.28 -11.75
C ARG A 63 8.56 -11.30 -10.27
N LEU A 64 7.64 -10.88 -9.40
CA LEU A 64 7.83 -10.86 -7.97
C LEU A 64 7.99 -12.28 -7.41
N GLU A 65 7.11 -13.21 -7.79
CA GLU A 65 7.20 -14.63 -7.45
C GLU A 65 8.50 -15.26 -7.97
N GLY A 66 8.86 -14.98 -9.23
CA GLY A 66 10.08 -15.49 -9.87
C GLY A 66 11.38 -14.93 -9.28
N SER A 67 11.31 -13.85 -8.51
CA SER A 67 12.47 -13.26 -7.83
C SER A 67 12.82 -13.94 -6.50
N VAL A 68 11.93 -14.79 -5.98
CA VAL A 68 12.13 -15.44 -4.69
C VAL A 68 13.24 -16.49 -4.79
N ASN A 69 14.32 -16.26 -4.04
CA ASN A 69 15.41 -17.22 -3.90
C ASN A 69 15.18 -18.09 -2.66
N LEU A 70 14.88 -19.37 -2.88
CA LEU A 70 14.60 -20.35 -1.81
C LEU A 70 15.83 -20.70 -0.93
N GLN A 71 17.00 -20.15 -1.24
CA GLN A 71 18.24 -20.32 -0.48
C GLN A 71 18.59 -19.10 0.40
N GLU A 72 17.81 -18.02 0.29
CA GLU A 72 18.01 -16.78 1.05
C GLU A 72 16.90 -16.60 2.10
N ALA A 73 17.09 -15.64 3.00
CA ALA A 73 16.05 -15.25 3.95
C ALA A 73 14.80 -14.74 3.22
N ALA A 74 13.62 -15.05 3.74
CA ALA A 74 12.38 -14.62 3.12
C ALA A 74 12.20 -13.11 3.30
N ASN A 75 11.66 -12.46 2.28
CA ASN A 75 11.30 -11.05 2.37
C ASN A 75 9.79 -10.93 2.67
N PRO A 76 9.38 -10.49 3.88
CA PRO A 76 7.96 -10.37 4.22
C PRO A 76 7.21 -9.36 3.37
N SER A 77 7.88 -8.32 2.84
CA SER A 77 7.26 -7.36 1.92
C SER A 77 6.82 -8.01 0.61
N VAL A 78 7.53 -9.04 0.15
CA VAL A 78 7.15 -9.82 -1.04
C VAL A 78 5.85 -10.56 -0.78
N LEU A 79 5.76 -11.32 0.31
CA LEU A 79 4.55 -12.05 0.67
C LEU A 79 3.36 -11.11 0.91
N LEU A 80 3.58 -10.01 1.62
CA LEU A 80 2.58 -8.97 1.85
C LEU A 80 2.03 -8.42 0.53
N ALA A 81 2.91 -8.07 -0.41
CA ALA A 81 2.50 -7.54 -1.71
C ALA A 81 1.74 -8.57 -2.55
N MET A 82 2.20 -9.84 -2.57
CA MET A 82 1.49 -10.94 -3.25
C MET A 82 0.07 -11.10 -2.69
N ASN A 83 -0.08 -11.13 -1.36
CA ASN A 83 -1.40 -11.26 -0.73
C ASN A 83 -2.32 -10.08 -1.04
N LEU A 84 -1.80 -8.85 -0.93
CA LEU A 84 -2.57 -7.65 -1.23
C LEU A 84 -2.98 -7.60 -2.71
N ALA A 85 -2.14 -8.08 -3.62
CA ALA A 85 -2.42 -8.10 -5.06
C ALA A 85 -3.27 -9.29 -5.53
N GLY A 86 -3.62 -10.22 -4.64
CA GLY A 86 -4.39 -11.41 -5.00
C GLY A 86 -3.56 -12.48 -5.72
N GLY A 87 -2.29 -12.62 -5.38
CA GLY A 87 -1.42 -13.71 -5.84
C GLY A 87 -1.88 -15.09 -5.37
N ASP A 88 -1.32 -16.14 -5.96
CA ASP A 88 -1.72 -17.53 -5.69
C ASP A 88 -1.26 -17.98 -4.29
N SER A 89 -2.20 -17.96 -3.33
CA SER A 89 -1.96 -18.41 -1.95
C SER A 89 -1.69 -19.91 -1.81
N ASP A 90 -1.99 -20.70 -2.85
CA ASP A 90 -1.74 -22.14 -2.86
C ASP A 90 -0.43 -22.53 -3.56
N GLY A 91 0.22 -21.58 -4.21
CA GLY A 91 1.49 -21.75 -4.89
C GLY A 91 2.63 -22.18 -3.96
N ALA A 92 3.59 -22.92 -4.50
CA ALA A 92 4.73 -23.42 -3.74
C ALA A 92 5.59 -22.28 -3.17
N VAL A 93 5.76 -21.19 -3.92
CA VAL A 93 6.53 -20.00 -3.49
C VAL A 93 5.86 -19.31 -2.31
N HIS A 94 4.54 -19.11 -2.37
CA HIS A 94 3.77 -18.51 -1.29
C HIS A 94 3.88 -19.34 0.01
N LYS A 95 3.63 -20.65 -0.08
CA LYS A 95 3.72 -21.57 1.07
C LYS A 95 5.12 -21.58 1.67
N TRP A 96 6.15 -21.55 0.83
CA TRP A 96 7.53 -21.47 1.30
C TRP A 96 7.82 -20.13 2.00
N LEU A 97 7.45 -19.00 1.40
CA LEU A 97 7.63 -17.67 2.00
C LEU A 97 6.95 -17.59 3.37
N LEU A 98 5.69 -18.03 3.45
CA LEU A 98 4.94 -18.01 4.70
C LEU A 98 5.61 -18.87 5.78
N GLN A 99 6.06 -20.06 5.42
CA GLN A 99 6.73 -20.94 6.38
C GLN A 99 8.07 -20.38 6.84
N GLU A 100 8.90 -19.88 5.91
CA GLU A 100 10.22 -19.31 6.25
C GLU A 100 10.06 -18.04 7.11
N ILE A 101 9.08 -17.18 6.82
CA ILE A 101 8.75 -16.00 7.67
C ILE A 101 8.40 -16.44 9.10
N LYS A 102 7.60 -17.49 9.27
CA LYS A 102 7.26 -18.00 10.61
C LYS A 102 8.49 -18.55 11.33
N GLU A 103 9.37 -19.26 10.63
CA GLU A 103 10.59 -19.80 11.21
C GLU A 103 11.61 -18.70 11.56
N GLU A 104 11.82 -17.72 10.69
CA GLU A 104 12.69 -16.57 10.96
C GLU A 104 12.22 -15.76 12.17
N ALA A 105 10.91 -15.54 12.29
CA ALA A 105 10.33 -14.91 13.48
C ALA A 105 10.72 -15.67 14.75
N VAL A 106 10.52 -16.99 14.80
CA VAL A 106 10.92 -17.82 15.94
C VAL A 106 12.43 -17.78 16.19
N ARG A 107 13.26 -17.84 15.13
CA ARG A 107 14.73 -17.88 15.26
C ARG A 107 15.33 -16.57 15.75
N ARG A 108 14.82 -15.42 15.28
CA ARG A 108 15.51 -14.11 15.33
C ARG A 108 14.73 -12.98 15.98
N ALA A 109 13.39 -13.03 16.09
CA ALA A 109 12.61 -11.88 16.54
C ALA A 109 13.02 -11.38 17.93
N GLN A 110 13.30 -12.27 18.88
CA GLN A 110 13.76 -11.91 20.24
C GLN A 110 15.26 -11.61 20.33
N LYS A 111 16.01 -11.73 19.23
CA LYS A 111 17.46 -11.57 19.17
C LYS A 111 17.81 -10.32 18.35
N ASP A 112 18.29 -10.53 17.13
CA ASP A 112 18.93 -9.53 16.27
C ASP A 112 17.98 -8.94 15.21
N MET A 113 16.71 -9.37 15.15
CA MET A 113 15.75 -8.79 14.21
C MET A 113 15.37 -7.35 14.64
N PRO A 114 15.53 -6.33 13.78
CA PRO A 114 15.11 -4.97 14.07
C PRO A 114 13.58 -4.84 14.10
N SER A 115 13.05 -3.83 14.79
CA SER A 115 11.60 -3.65 14.99
C SER A 115 10.83 -3.62 13.67
N GLY A 116 11.29 -2.81 12.71
CA GLY A 116 10.65 -2.70 11.40
C GLY A 116 10.60 -4.02 10.60
N GLN A 117 11.57 -4.93 10.79
CA GLN A 117 11.48 -6.28 10.21
C GLN A 117 10.45 -7.13 10.94
N VAL A 118 10.38 -7.06 12.27
CA VAL A 118 9.32 -7.72 13.05
C VAL A 118 7.93 -7.22 12.61
N ALA A 119 7.77 -5.91 12.41
CA ALA A 119 6.55 -5.32 11.90
C ALA A 119 6.16 -5.85 10.51
N LEU A 120 7.11 -5.95 9.58
CA LEU A 120 6.86 -6.55 8.27
C LEU A 120 6.47 -8.03 8.36
N HIS A 121 7.04 -8.81 9.30
CA HIS A 121 6.59 -10.18 9.56
C HIS A 121 5.14 -10.20 10.07
N VAL A 122 4.77 -9.31 10.99
CA VAL A 122 3.39 -9.18 11.47
C VAL A 122 2.43 -8.86 10.31
N LEU A 123 2.74 -7.88 9.46
CA LEU A 123 1.92 -7.52 8.30
C LEU A 123 1.78 -8.68 7.28
N ALA A 124 2.87 -9.39 7.02
CA ALA A 124 2.84 -10.56 6.13
C ALA A 124 1.97 -11.70 6.71
N LEU A 125 2.02 -11.94 8.02
CA LEU A 125 1.19 -12.94 8.70
C LEU A 125 -0.29 -12.54 8.70
N LEU A 126 -0.61 -11.28 9.03
CA LEU A 126 -1.97 -10.75 8.96
C LEU A 126 -2.57 -10.92 7.56
N SER A 127 -1.81 -10.52 6.52
CA SER A 127 -2.25 -10.67 5.13
C SER A 127 -2.35 -12.13 4.65
N SER A 128 -1.78 -13.07 5.39
CA SER A 128 -1.89 -14.51 5.15
C SER A 128 -2.94 -15.17 6.05
N CYS A 129 -3.78 -14.37 6.72
CA CYS A 129 -4.76 -14.81 7.71
C CYS A 129 -4.16 -15.73 8.80
N GLN A 130 -2.91 -15.48 9.18
CA GLN A 130 -2.25 -16.12 10.31
C GLN A 130 -2.33 -15.22 11.53
N ASP A 131 -2.48 -15.82 12.71
CA ASP A 131 -2.50 -15.11 13.99
C ASP A 131 -1.06 -14.78 14.46
N PRO A 132 -0.63 -13.51 14.44
CA PRO A 132 0.72 -13.12 14.87
C PRO A 132 0.93 -13.22 16.38
N GLN A 133 -0.12 -13.39 17.20
CA GLN A 133 0.02 -13.65 18.64
C GLN A 133 0.39 -15.13 18.91
N ARG A 134 0.21 -16.01 17.93
CA ARG A 134 0.47 -17.45 18.04
C ARG A 134 1.19 -17.98 16.80
N VAL A 135 2.41 -17.49 16.58
CA VAL A 135 3.27 -17.98 15.51
C VAL A 135 3.85 -19.34 15.90
N HIS A 136 3.41 -20.40 15.22
CA HIS A 136 3.89 -21.77 15.43
C HIS A 136 4.90 -22.18 14.35
N ALA A 137 6.14 -22.44 14.74
CA ALA A 137 7.20 -22.98 13.88
C ALA A 137 8.34 -23.59 14.72
N LEU A 138 9.08 -24.56 14.17
CA LEU A 138 10.23 -25.20 14.84
C LEU A 138 9.91 -25.69 16.26
N ASP A 139 8.73 -26.31 16.43
CA ASP A 139 8.19 -26.81 17.70
C ASP A 139 8.09 -25.75 18.82
N GLN A 140 8.03 -24.46 18.43
CA GLN A 140 7.90 -23.31 19.33
C GLN A 140 6.67 -22.48 18.98
N THR A 141 6.19 -21.75 19.98
CA THR A 141 5.12 -20.76 19.83
C THR A 141 5.65 -19.40 20.26
N LEU A 142 5.50 -18.41 19.40
CA LEU A 142 5.93 -17.04 19.64
C LEU A 142 4.74 -16.08 19.53
N ASP A 143 4.60 -15.21 20.53
CA ASP A 143 3.75 -14.03 20.45
C ASP A 143 4.57 -12.89 19.82
N LEU A 144 4.42 -12.74 18.51
CA LEU A 144 5.19 -11.77 17.74
C LEU A 144 4.73 -10.33 18.00
N ILE A 145 3.45 -10.14 18.37
CA ILE A 145 2.91 -8.82 18.73
C ILE A 145 3.55 -8.32 20.01
N ARG A 146 3.72 -9.18 21.02
CA ARG A 146 4.44 -8.82 22.25
C ARG A 146 5.90 -8.46 21.98
N VAL A 147 6.58 -9.19 21.09
CA VAL A 147 7.96 -8.87 20.70
C VAL A 147 8.03 -7.52 19.99
N LEU A 148 7.09 -7.25 19.08
CA LEU A 148 7.00 -5.98 18.37
C LEU A 148 6.78 -4.83 19.36
N GLN A 149 5.85 -4.98 20.31
CA GLN A 149 5.58 -3.98 21.34
C GLN A 149 6.84 -3.63 22.11
N GLN A 150 7.55 -4.63 22.64
CA GLN A 150 8.78 -4.41 23.41
C GLN A 150 9.83 -3.65 22.59
N LYS A 151 10.03 -4.04 21.32
CA LYS A 151 11.00 -3.35 20.46
C LYS A 151 10.57 -1.93 20.12
N THR A 152 9.28 -1.71 19.92
CA THR A 152 8.72 -0.37 19.68
C THR A 152 8.94 0.51 20.91
N ASP A 153 8.75 -0.03 22.12
CA ASP A 153 9.03 0.71 23.36
C ASP A 153 10.52 1.10 23.47
N GLU A 154 11.44 0.24 23.01
CA GLU A 154 12.87 0.57 22.93
C GLU A 154 13.18 1.65 21.88
N GLU A 155 12.52 1.62 20.72
CA GLU A 155 12.62 2.68 19.71
C GLU A 155 12.14 4.02 20.26
N MET A 156 11.00 4.01 20.96
CA MET A 156 10.38 5.18 21.57
C MET A 156 11.22 5.76 22.70
N ALA A 157 11.76 4.92 23.58
CA ALA A 157 12.65 5.37 24.66
C ALA A 157 13.86 6.12 24.11
N LYS A 158 14.45 5.66 22.99
CA LYS A 158 15.57 6.36 22.36
C LYS A 158 15.12 7.63 21.62
N LEU A 159 13.99 7.57 20.92
CA LEU A 159 13.41 8.73 20.24
C LEU A 159 13.13 9.87 21.22
N GLU A 160 12.60 9.56 22.40
CA GLU A 160 12.33 10.56 23.45
C GLU A 160 13.61 11.11 24.08
N ALA A 161 14.63 10.27 24.29
CA ALA A 161 15.89 10.67 24.92
C ALA A 161 16.81 11.47 23.99
N GLU A 162 16.88 11.09 22.71
CA GLU A 162 17.89 11.57 21.76
C GLU A 162 17.29 12.30 20.55
N GLY A 163 15.98 12.29 20.37
CA GLY A 163 15.31 12.85 19.18
C GLY A 163 15.43 11.96 17.93
N ILE A 164 16.10 10.80 18.03
CA ILE A 164 16.27 9.83 16.95
C ILE A 164 15.97 8.39 17.44
N PRO A 165 15.31 7.55 16.64
CA PRO A 165 15.04 6.16 17.01
C PRO A 165 16.33 5.29 17.00
N LYS A 166 16.25 4.05 17.49
CA LYS A 166 17.35 3.07 17.37
C LYS A 166 17.57 2.68 15.91
N THR A 167 16.49 2.61 15.14
CA THR A 167 16.50 2.33 13.71
C THR A 167 16.18 3.59 12.90
N THR A 168 14.96 3.70 12.37
CA THR A 168 14.52 4.81 11.52
C THR A 168 13.08 5.15 11.82
N LEU A 169 12.65 6.38 11.50
CA LEU A 169 11.24 6.76 11.59
C LEU A 169 10.35 5.94 10.64
N TYR A 170 10.91 5.44 9.53
CA TYR A 170 10.24 4.47 8.66
C TYR A 170 9.91 3.17 9.40
N SER A 171 10.88 2.63 10.15
CA SER A 171 10.69 1.44 10.99
C SER A 171 9.66 1.67 12.09
N VAL A 172 9.72 2.80 12.80
CA VAL A 172 8.71 3.16 13.82
C VAL A 172 7.32 3.32 13.18
N GLY A 173 7.24 3.84 11.95
CA GLY A 173 6.01 3.89 11.17
C GLY A 173 5.45 2.49 10.89
N LEU A 174 6.29 1.54 10.46
CA LEU A 174 5.89 0.15 10.28
C LEU A 174 5.44 -0.50 11.59
N ASP A 175 6.17 -0.28 12.68
CA ASP A 175 5.85 -0.80 14.01
C ASP A 175 4.45 -0.33 14.44
N THR A 176 4.20 0.98 14.32
CA THR A 176 2.92 1.61 14.66
C THR A 176 1.77 1.05 13.81
N LEU A 177 1.99 0.90 12.50
CA LEU A 177 1.00 0.34 11.59
C LEU A 177 0.67 -1.11 11.93
N ALA A 178 1.69 -1.94 12.14
CA ALA A 178 1.51 -3.35 12.45
C ALA A 178 0.82 -3.57 13.81
N LEU A 179 1.21 -2.80 14.84
CA LEU A 179 0.54 -2.82 16.15
C LEU A 179 -0.92 -2.37 16.04
N CYS A 180 -1.18 -1.31 15.26
CA CYS A 180 -2.53 -0.82 15.02
C CYS A 180 -3.43 -1.89 14.37
N LEU A 181 -2.97 -2.50 13.28
CA LEU A 181 -3.74 -3.52 12.55
C LEU A 181 -3.91 -4.82 13.34
N ALA A 182 -3.00 -5.11 14.28
CA ALA A 182 -3.13 -6.21 15.23
C ALA A 182 -4.03 -5.87 16.44
N GLU A 183 -4.66 -4.69 16.47
CA GLU A 183 -5.46 -4.18 17.58
C GLU A 183 -4.70 -4.17 18.93
N ALA A 184 -3.39 -3.97 18.87
CA ALA A 184 -2.55 -3.86 20.05
C ALA A 184 -2.60 -2.43 20.63
N SER A 185 -2.60 -2.32 21.95
CA SER A 185 -2.77 -1.03 22.65
C SER A 185 -1.60 -0.06 22.49
N GLY A 186 -0.40 -0.52 22.12
CA GLY A 186 0.80 0.32 22.13
C GLY A 186 1.11 1.07 20.85
N ALA A 187 0.18 1.17 19.89
CA ALA A 187 0.35 2.02 18.71
C ALA A 187 0.13 3.53 18.99
N GLN A 188 -0.61 3.89 20.04
CA GLN A 188 -0.98 5.30 20.28
C GLN A 188 0.23 6.20 20.60
N GLY A 189 1.10 5.79 21.53
CA GLY A 189 2.29 6.57 21.89
C GLY A 189 3.21 6.87 20.70
N PRO A 190 3.63 5.84 19.94
CA PRO A 190 4.38 6.00 18.70
C PRO A 190 3.70 6.91 17.68
N SER A 191 2.37 6.81 17.49
CA SER A 191 1.65 7.66 16.53
C SER A 191 1.74 9.16 16.88
N VAL A 192 1.71 9.51 18.17
CA VAL A 192 1.85 10.89 18.62
C VAL A 192 3.26 11.41 18.35
N ALA A 193 4.29 10.60 18.61
CA ALA A 193 5.66 10.99 18.32
C ALA A 193 5.90 11.16 16.81
N LEU A 194 5.43 10.21 15.99
CA LEU A 194 5.52 10.29 14.54
C LEU A 194 4.80 11.52 13.96
N ALA A 195 3.61 11.83 14.46
CA ALA A 195 2.87 13.03 14.03
C ALA A 195 3.67 14.31 14.32
N LYS A 196 4.30 14.42 15.49
CA LYS A 196 5.18 15.56 15.82
C LYS A 196 6.42 15.62 14.92
N GLN A 197 7.00 14.47 14.58
CA GLN A 197 8.15 14.39 13.68
C GLN A 197 7.81 14.88 12.27
N VAL A 198 6.63 14.52 11.77
CA VAL A 198 6.09 14.97 10.48
C VAL A 198 5.81 16.48 10.46
N LEU A 199 5.27 17.02 11.55
CA LEU A 199 4.93 18.45 11.66
C LEU A 199 6.13 19.34 11.96
N SER A 200 7.28 18.77 12.31
CA SER A 200 8.50 19.53 12.59
C SER A 200 9.13 20.04 11.29
N SER A 201 9.29 21.36 11.18
CA SER A 201 10.00 21.99 10.05
C SER A 201 11.49 21.69 10.00
N GLU A 202 12.06 21.17 11.09
CA GLU A 202 13.49 20.85 11.19
C GLU A 202 13.83 19.49 10.55
N ASN A 203 12.84 18.62 10.37
CA ASN A 203 13.04 17.24 9.90
C ASN A 203 12.54 17.06 8.47
N GLN A 204 13.46 17.03 7.52
CA GLN A 204 13.15 16.64 6.14
C GLN A 204 13.05 15.11 6.04
N LEU A 205 11.85 14.57 6.21
CA LEU A 205 11.57 13.15 6.07
C LEU A 205 11.46 12.75 4.59
N SER A 206 11.96 11.57 4.22
CA SER A 206 11.77 11.02 2.87
C SER A 206 10.30 10.73 2.60
N VAL A 207 9.91 10.71 1.31
CA VAL A 207 8.55 10.35 0.88
C VAL A 207 8.17 8.95 1.37
N ASP A 208 9.07 7.97 1.32
CA ASP A 208 8.84 6.62 1.85
C ASP A 208 8.48 6.64 3.33
N THR A 209 9.22 7.42 4.12
CA THR A 209 8.98 7.56 5.56
C THR A 209 7.64 8.23 5.82
N GLN A 210 7.37 9.34 5.16
CA GLN A 210 6.11 10.06 5.29
C GLN A 210 4.91 9.19 4.90
N ALA A 211 5.04 8.38 3.85
CA ALA A 211 3.97 7.53 3.36
C ALA A 211 3.62 6.41 4.35
N VAL A 212 4.62 5.71 4.88
CA VAL A 212 4.39 4.67 5.90
C VAL A 212 3.86 5.28 7.20
N VAL A 213 4.37 6.44 7.60
CA VAL A 213 3.83 7.17 8.75
C VAL A 213 2.38 7.54 8.51
N ALA A 214 2.02 8.09 7.36
CA ALA A 214 0.63 8.43 7.03
C ALA A 214 -0.30 7.21 7.09
N LEU A 215 0.14 6.05 6.58
CA LEU A 215 -0.62 4.80 6.72
C LEU A 215 -0.82 4.43 8.21
N ALA A 216 0.24 4.49 9.02
CA ALA A 216 0.16 4.21 10.45
C ALA A 216 -0.78 5.17 11.19
N LEU A 217 -0.66 6.49 10.94
CA LEU A 217 -1.49 7.50 11.58
C LEU A 217 -2.96 7.36 11.15
N ALA A 218 -3.22 7.06 9.87
CA ALA A 218 -4.57 6.82 9.36
C ALA A 218 -5.23 5.60 10.03
N CYS A 219 -4.45 4.57 10.31
CA CYS A 219 -4.89 3.41 11.09
C CYS A 219 -5.31 3.82 12.50
N VAL A 220 -4.41 4.48 13.25
CA VAL A 220 -4.65 4.88 14.66
C VAL A 220 -5.79 5.88 14.80
N TYR A 221 -5.91 6.81 13.85
CA TYR A 221 -6.97 7.82 13.82
C TYR A 221 -8.38 7.23 13.92
N ASN A 222 -8.59 6.02 13.38
CA ASN A 222 -9.92 5.42 13.30
C ASN A 222 -10.45 4.89 14.64
N TYR A 223 -9.60 4.68 15.66
CA TYR A 223 -10.05 4.20 16.98
C TYR A 223 -9.60 5.06 18.16
N VAL A 224 -8.68 6.02 17.98
CA VAL A 224 -8.27 6.88 19.10
C VAL A 224 -9.44 7.73 19.60
N GLU A 225 -9.70 7.69 20.90
CA GLU A 225 -10.82 8.41 21.54
C GLU A 225 -10.42 9.79 22.08
N LEU A 226 -9.14 10.00 22.39
CA LEU A 226 -8.63 11.27 22.90
C LEU A 226 -8.63 12.34 21.80
N GLN A 227 -9.41 13.40 22.00
CA GLN A 227 -9.61 14.45 21.01
C GLN A 227 -8.31 15.15 20.62
N ASP A 228 -7.48 15.54 21.59
CA ASP A 228 -6.20 16.21 21.31
C ASP A 228 -5.26 15.34 20.45
N VAL A 229 -5.26 14.02 20.68
CA VAL A 229 -4.49 13.08 19.87
C VAL A 229 -5.09 13.01 18.47
N ARG A 230 -6.41 12.87 18.36
CA ARG A 230 -7.11 12.81 17.08
C ARG A 230 -6.86 14.05 16.23
N ASP A 231 -6.89 15.25 16.83
CA ASP A 231 -6.64 16.52 16.15
C ASP A 231 -5.19 16.62 15.66
N LEU A 232 -4.22 16.21 16.49
CA LEU A 232 -2.81 16.14 16.09
C LEU A 232 -2.60 15.17 14.91
N LEU A 233 -3.20 13.97 14.96
CA LEU A 233 -3.11 13.01 13.87
C LEU A 233 -3.76 13.56 12.59
N GLN A 234 -4.89 14.25 12.72
CA GLN A 234 -5.57 14.90 11.60
C GLN A 234 -4.67 15.94 10.92
N GLU A 235 -4.00 16.78 11.70
CA GLU A 235 -3.08 17.80 11.19
C GLU A 235 -1.88 17.19 10.46
N ALA A 236 -1.27 16.15 11.04
CA ALA A 236 -0.15 15.45 10.42
C ALA A 236 -0.58 14.77 9.10
N LEU A 237 -1.74 14.11 9.07
CA LEU A 237 -2.29 13.49 7.87
C LEU A 237 -2.61 14.52 6.80
N TRP A 238 -3.26 15.65 7.16
CA TRP A 238 -3.48 16.76 6.25
C TRP A 238 -2.18 17.27 5.64
N THR A 239 -1.14 17.44 6.46
CA THR A 239 0.16 17.98 6.06
C THR A 239 0.87 17.06 5.07
N VAL A 240 1.01 15.77 5.38
CA VAL A 240 1.69 14.80 4.50
C VAL A 240 0.95 14.67 3.17
N SER A 241 -0.36 14.47 3.21
CA SER A 241 -1.13 14.27 1.99
C SER A 241 -1.08 15.51 1.08
N ASN A 242 -1.17 16.72 1.64
CA ASN A 242 -1.02 17.93 0.84
C ASN A 242 0.40 18.15 0.32
N SER A 243 1.42 17.76 1.09
CA SER A 243 2.82 17.77 0.63
C SER A 243 3.00 16.86 -0.60
N PHE A 244 2.46 15.65 -0.57
CA PHE A 244 2.51 14.74 -1.72
C PHE A 244 1.80 15.29 -2.94
N LEU A 245 0.64 15.93 -2.77
CA LEU A 245 -0.07 16.57 -3.88
C LEU A 245 0.69 17.80 -4.43
N ASP A 246 1.43 18.51 -3.59
CA ASP A 246 2.30 19.62 -4.01
C ASP A 246 3.54 19.11 -4.76
N GLU A 247 4.16 18.04 -4.27
CA GLU A 247 5.26 17.35 -4.92
C GLU A 247 4.85 16.82 -6.29
N GLN A 248 3.72 16.10 -6.38
CA GLN A 248 3.20 15.60 -7.65
C GLN A 248 3.08 16.72 -8.70
N LYS A 249 2.49 17.85 -8.29
CA LYS A 249 2.27 18.99 -9.18
C LYS A 249 3.60 19.58 -9.68
N LYS A 250 4.62 19.65 -8.80
CA LYS A 250 5.96 20.15 -9.15
C LYS A 250 6.75 19.13 -9.98
N GLY A 251 6.59 17.84 -9.69
CA GLY A 251 7.28 16.70 -10.28
C GLY A 251 6.61 16.12 -11.52
N ASN A 252 5.61 16.80 -12.09
CA ASN A 252 4.87 16.35 -13.28
C ASN A 252 4.31 14.92 -13.14
N GLY A 253 3.68 14.63 -12.00
CA GLY A 253 3.13 13.31 -11.67
C GLY A 253 3.97 12.50 -10.70
N MET A 254 5.26 12.82 -10.54
CA MET A 254 6.16 12.11 -9.62
C MET A 254 6.08 12.69 -8.20
N ILE A 255 6.02 11.81 -7.20
CA ILE A 255 6.08 12.13 -5.76
C ILE A 255 7.32 11.44 -5.21
N GLY A 256 8.29 12.20 -4.70
CA GLY A 256 9.63 11.67 -4.41
C GLY A 256 10.34 11.20 -5.68
N ASP A 257 10.59 9.90 -5.78
CA ASP A 257 11.12 9.23 -6.96
C ASP A 257 10.27 8.01 -7.36
N ILE A 258 10.65 7.34 -8.46
CA ILE A 258 9.89 6.20 -8.99
C ILE A 258 9.77 5.02 -8.02
N TYR A 259 10.70 4.87 -7.08
CA TYR A 259 10.68 3.80 -6.07
C TYR A 259 9.79 4.18 -4.87
N SER A 260 9.71 5.47 -4.53
CA SER A 260 8.80 5.97 -3.48
C SER A 260 7.34 6.06 -3.94
N MET A 261 7.08 6.14 -5.25
CA MET A 261 5.74 6.29 -5.82
C MET A 261 4.75 5.27 -5.25
N GLY A 262 5.12 3.99 -5.18
CA GLY A 262 4.22 2.94 -4.70
C GLY A 262 3.64 3.21 -3.32
N LEU A 263 4.49 3.59 -2.36
CA LEU A 263 4.06 3.94 -1.01
C LEU A 263 3.28 5.25 -0.97
N ALA A 264 3.69 6.26 -1.73
CA ALA A 264 2.99 7.55 -1.81
C ALA A 264 1.55 7.38 -2.34
N LEU A 265 1.36 6.55 -3.37
CA LEU A 265 0.05 6.22 -3.91
C LEU A 265 -0.83 5.52 -2.86
N GLN A 266 -0.28 4.53 -2.14
CA GLN A 266 -1.00 3.86 -1.05
C GLN A 266 -1.41 4.85 0.06
N ALA A 267 -0.55 5.81 0.40
CA ALA A 267 -0.85 6.82 1.41
C ALA A 267 -1.94 7.80 0.94
N LEU A 268 -1.86 8.31 -0.30
CA LEU A 268 -2.89 9.22 -0.87
C LEU A 268 -4.26 8.55 -1.00
N GLU A 269 -4.27 7.26 -1.30
CA GLU A 269 -5.47 6.43 -1.26
C GLU A 269 -6.10 6.44 0.14
N ALA A 270 -5.33 5.99 1.13
CA ALA A 270 -5.74 5.84 2.52
C ALA A 270 -6.16 7.16 3.20
N THR A 271 -5.66 8.29 2.70
CA THR A 271 -5.79 9.60 3.37
C THR A 271 -6.73 10.56 2.66
N ARG A 272 -7.55 10.12 1.70
CA ARG A 272 -8.48 10.97 0.93
C ARG A 272 -9.28 11.97 1.77
N LYS A 273 -9.84 11.51 2.90
CA LYS A 273 -10.67 12.37 3.77
C LYS A 273 -9.89 13.55 4.37
N PHE A 274 -8.57 13.46 4.43
CA PHE A 274 -7.69 14.46 5.05
C PHE A 274 -7.13 15.48 4.07
N TYR A 275 -7.34 15.36 2.76
CA TYR A 275 -6.98 16.44 1.83
C TYR A 275 -8.19 16.98 1.06
N ALA A 276 -9.36 16.38 1.20
CA ALA A 276 -10.61 16.94 0.68
C ALA A 276 -10.81 18.39 1.19
N PRO A 277 -11.29 19.32 0.34
CA PRO A 277 -11.85 19.12 -1.00
C PRO A 277 -10.82 19.19 -2.13
N ARG A 278 -9.51 19.17 -1.84
CA ARG A 278 -8.48 19.16 -2.88
C ARG A 278 -8.58 17.87 -3.69
N ASN A 279 -8.55 18.00 -5.01
CA ASN A 279 -8.55 16.84 -5.90
C ASN A 279 -7.14 16.33 -6.12
N TRP A 280 -7.01 15.01 -6.14
CA TRP A 280 -5.79 14.31 -6.53
C TRP A 280 -5.87 13.92 -8.00
N ASP A 281 -4.92 14.38 -8.82
CA ASP A 281 -4.76 13.92 -10.20
C ASP A 281 -4.05 12.57 -10.23
N CYS A 282 -4.78 11.54 -9.82
CA CYS A 282 -4.27 10.17 -9.78
C CYS A 282 -3.90 9.66 -11.17
N ALA A 283 -4.61 10.05 -12.24
CA ALA A 283 -4.33 9.61 -13.59
C ALA A 283 -2.91 10.02 -14.01
N GLN A 284 -2.50 11.25 -13.69
CA GLN A 284 -1.12 11.70 -13.92
C GLN A 284 -0.12 10.87 -13.10
N ALA A 285 -0.38 10.64 -11.82
CA ALA A 285 0.54 9.88 -10.96
C ALA A 285 0.70 8.41 -11.41
N PHE A 286 -0.40 7.74 -11.75
CA PHE A 286 -0.39 6.38 -12.27
C PHE A 286 0.25 6.30 -13.67
N SER A 287 0.16 7.34 -14.51
CA SER A 287 0.86 7.37 -15.80
C SER A 287 2.38 7.26 -15.66
N VAL A 288 2.96 7.88 -14.61
CA VAL A 288 4.40 7.77 -14.29
C VAL A 288 4.74 6.33 -13.90
N VAL A 289 3.90 5.68 -13.11
CA VAL A 289 4.07 4.28 -12.71
C VAL A 289 3.96 3.34 -13.92
N TYR A 290 2.94 3.50 -14.77
CA TYR A 290 2.76 2.65 -15.96
C TYR A 290 3.87 2.81 -16.99
N ALA A 291 4.51 3.97 -17.06
CA ALA A 291 5.63 4.21 -17.96
C ALA A 291 6.94 3.55 -17.49
N HIS A 292 7.03 3.10 -16.23
CA HIS A 292 8.23 2.51 -15.68
C HIS A 292 8.24 0.98 -15.78
N ASP A 293 9.37 0.44 -16.21
CA ASP A 293 9.59 -1.01 -16.24
C ASP A 293 10.23 -1.48 -14.92
N TYR A 294 9.39 -1.97 -14.00
CA TYR A 294 9.85 -2.43 -12.69
C TYR A 294 10.58 -3.78 -12.79
N GLN A 295 11.87 -3.77 -12.47
CA GLN A 295 12.72 -4.96 -12.41
C GLN A 295 13.11 -5.34 -10.97
N HIS A 296 13.16 -4.35 -10.06
CA HIS A 296 13.59 -4.59 -8.68
C HIS A 296 12.44 -5.15 -7.83
N PRO A 297 12.58 -6.34 -7.21
CA PRO A 297 11.49 -7.00 -6.49
C PRO A 297 10.87 -6.15 -5.39
N MET A 298 11.69 -5.41 -4.63
CA MET A 298 11.18 -4.54 -3.58
C MET A 298 10.33 -3.38 -4.14
N ALA A 299 10.71 -2.83 -5.30
CA ALA A 299 9.94 -1.76 -5.92
C ALA A 299 8.60 -2.29 -6.44
N ILE A 300 8.61 -3.51 -7.00
CA ILE A 300 7.37 -4.22 -7.36
C ILE A 300 6.50 -4.41 -6.12
N ALA A 301 7.06 -4.92 -5.02
CA ALA A 301 6.33 -5.17 -3.78
C ALA A 301 5.69 -3.90 -3.17
N GLN A 302 6.30 -2.73 -3.37
CA GLN A 302 5.77 -1.46 -2.87
C GLN A 302 4.72 -0.83 -3.79
N VAL A 303 4.82 -1.02 -5.11
CA VAL A 303 3.86 -0.42 -6.07
C VAL A 303 2.62 -1.29 -6.28
N LEU A 304 2.78 -2.61 -6.23
CA LEU A 304 1.73 -3.55 -6.60
C LEU A 304 0.43 -3.40 -5.80
N PRO A 305 0.44 -3.15 -4.46
CA PRO A 305 -0.80 -2.89 -3.72
C PRO A 305 -1.58 -1.69 -4.28
N ALA A 306 -0.90 -0.59 -4.60
CA ALA A 306 -1.56 0.60 -5.14
C ALA A 306 -2.20 0.34 -6.51
N LEU A 307 -1.56 -0.49 -7.35
CA LEU A 307 -2.08 -0.87 -8.67
C LEU A 307 -3.40 -1.63 -8.61
N VAL A 308 -3.71 -2.28 -7.49
CA VAL A 308 -4.97 -2.98 -7.25
C VAL A 308 -5.91 -2.22 -6.31
N GLY A 309 -5.63 -0.94 -6.04
CA GLY A 309 -6.45 -0.10 -5.16
C GLY A 309 -6.41 -0.54 -3.69
N ARG A 310 -5.26 -1.06 -3.23
CA ARG A 310 -5.02 -1.49 -1.85
C ARG A 310 -3.79 -0.82 -1.27
N SER A 311 -3.66 -0.91 0.04
CA SER A 311 -2.54 -0.42 0.81
C SER A 311 -2.15 -1.41 1.91
N TYR A 312 -1.09 -1.11 2.65
CA TYR A 312 -0.74 -1.90 3.84
C TYR A 312 -1.82 -1.87 4.93
N LEU A 313 -2.77 -0.92 4.92
CA LEU A 313 -3.93 -0.93 5.84
C LEU A 313 -4.85 -2.14 5.61
N ASP A 314 -4.85 -2.69 4.41
CA ASP A 314 -5.71 -3.82 4.04
C ASP A 314 -5.14 -5.17 4.51
N ALA A 315 -3.94 -5.19 5.10
CA ALA A 315 -3.26 -6.41 5.50
C ALA A 315 -4.07 -7.27 6.47
N ALA A 316 -4.80 -6.67 7.42
CA ALA A 316 -5.66 -7.42 8.36
C ALA A 316 -7.08 -7.68 7.84
N GLY A 317 -7.46 -7.08 6.70
CA GLY A 317 -8.83 -7.12 6.16
C GLY A 317 -9.04 -8.07 4.99
N LEU A 318 -8.03 -8.86 4.61
CA LEU A 318 -8.12 -9.77 3.47
C LEU A 318 -9.01 -10.98 3.77
N ASP A 319 -9.93 -11.27 2.86
CA ASP A 319 -10.69 -12.52 2.88
C ASP A 319 -9.88 -13.63 2.18
N CYS A 320 -9.09 -14.38 2.97
CA CYS A 320 -8.33 -15.53 2.47
C CYS A 320 -9.20 -16.74 2.11
N ALA A 321 -10.51 -16.71 2.35
CA ALA A 321 -11.44 -17.74 1.88
C ALA A 321 -11.99 -17.42 0.49
N ALA A 322 -12.24 -16.13 0.18
CA ALA A 322 -12.74 -15.69 -1.13
C ALA A 322 -11.71 -15.85 -2.26
N THR A 323 -10.41 -15.80 -1.97
CA THR A 323 -9.34 -16.12 -2.94
C THR A 323 -9.39 -17.56 -3.46
N LYS A 324 -10.14 -18.45 -2.80
CA LYS A 324 -10.34 -19.86 -3.22
C LYS A 324 -11.39 -20.02 -4.33
N GLU A 325 -12.25 -19.04 -4.55
CA GLU A 325 -13.40 -19.16 -5.47
C GLU A 325 -13.18 -18.55 -6.86
N THR A 326 -11.97 -18.05 -7.17
CA THR A 326 -11.66 -17.57 -8.53
C THR A 326 -10.91 -18.65 -9.30
N PRO A 327 -11.59 -19.51 -10.10
CA PRO A 327 -10.89 -20.47 -10.94
C PRO A 327 -10.11 -19.72 -12.04
N PRO A 328 -8.95 -20.23 -12.50
CA PRO A 328 -8.30 -19.70 -13.69
C PRO A 328 -9.28 -19.83 -14.86
N SER A 329 -9.59 -18.69 -15.48
CA SER A 329 -10.44 -18.59 -16.66
C SER A 329 -10.05 -19.65 -17.68
N ARG A 330 -11.02 -20.49 -18.04
CA ARG A 330 -10.89 -21.59 -18.99
C ARG A 330 -10.16 -21.18 -20.27
N GLN A 331 -9.29 -22.08 -20.70
CA GLN A 331 -8.58 -22.16 -21.97
C GLN A 331 -9.40 -21.66 -23.17
N LEU A 332 -8.71 -20.92 -24.07
CA LEU A 332 -9.22 -20.50 -25.38
C LEU A 332 -9.89 -21.66 -26.14
N PRO A 333 -10.97 -21.40 -26.92
CA PRO A 333 -11.53 -22.40 -27.82
C PRO A 333 -10.51 -22.75 -28.91
N LEU A 334 -10.22 -24.05 -29.04
CA LEU A 334 -9.57 -24.60 -30.23
C LEU A 334 -10.42 -24.28 -31.47
N SER A 335 -9.79 -23.68 -32.48
CA SER A 335 -10.40 -23.38 -33.79
C SER A 335 -11.03 -24.62 -34.44
N PRO A 336 -12.15 -24.46 -35.17
CA PRO A 336 -12.80 -25.57 -35.85
C PRO A 336 -11.96 -26.02 -37.07
N ARG A 337 -11.59 -27.30 -37.11
CA ARG A 337 -11.13 -27.95 -38.34
C ARG A 337 -12.29 -27.97 -39.33
N GLN A 338 -12.13 -27.26 -40.44
CA GLN A 338 -12.94 -27.47 -41.64
C GLN A 338 -12.65 -28.88 -42.17
N GLY A 339 -13.70 -29.68 -42.30
CA GLY A 339 -13.67 -30.92 -43.04
C GLY A 339 -13.77 -30.66 -44.53
N THR A 340 -13.03 -31.45 -45.29
CA THR A 340 -13.37 -31.93 -46.64
C THR A 340 -13.16 -33.43 -46.62
#